data_AF-K4L4N5-F1
#
_entry.id   AF-K4L4N5-F1
#
_cell.length_a   1.000
_cell.length_b   1.000
_cell.length_c   1.000
_cell.angle_alpha   90.00
_cell.angle_beta   90.00
_cell.angle_gamma   90.00
#
_symmetry.space_group_name_H-M   'P 1'
#
loop_
_entity.id
_entity.type
_entity.pdbx_description
1 polymer ?
#
loop_
_entity_poly.entity_id
_entity_poly.type
_entity_poly.pdbx_seq_one_letter_code
_entity_poly.pdbx_strand_id
1 'polypeptide(L)' 'MSKTPNVEYLLSVHYLKKLREKGFITYEQYDEIDRLNRNSFLKGQGQKTA' A
#
# COMPACT_ATOMS: atom_id res chain seq x y z
N MET A 1 8.05 -11.96 -15.00
CA MET A 1 7.13 -10.79 -15.12
C MET A 1 7.56 -9.74 -14.10
N SER A 2 8.29 -8.73 -14.55
CA SER A 2 8.61 -7.55 -13.74
C SER A 2 7.31 -6.89 -13.33
N LYS A 3 6.97 -6.92 -12.03
CA LYS A 3 5.78 -6.27 -11.49
C LYS A 3 5.90 -4.78 -11.80
N THR A 4 5.12 -4.27 -12.73
CA THR A 4 5.08 -2.84 -13.04
C THR A 4 4.79 -2.09 -11.73
N PRO A 5 5.58 -1.08 -11.36
CA PRO A 5 5.34 -0.33 -10.14
C PRO A 5 3.95 0.31 -10.19
N ASN A 6 3.04 -0.11 -9.32
CA ASN A 6 1.73 0.51 -9.21
C ASN A 6 1.92 1.89 -8.53
N VAL A 7 1.73 2.97 -9.30
CA VAL A 7 1.93 4.36 -8.82
C VAL A 7 1.05 4.67 -7.61
N GLU A 8 -0.19 4.17 -7.59
CA GLU A 8 -1.12 4.37 -6.47
C GLU A 8 -0.61 3.70 -5.20
N TYR A 9 -0.02 2.51 -5.33
CA TYR A 9 0.63 1.83 -4.21
C TYR A 9 1.84 2.63 -3.69
N LEU A 10 2.68 3.16 -4.59
CA LEU A 10 3.84 3.97 -4.20
C LEU A 10 3.41 5.24 -3.45
N LEU A 11 2.36 5.92 -3.91
CA LEU A 11 1.80 7.10 -3.24
C LEU A 11 1.22 6.74 -1.87
N SER A 12 0.51 5.61 -1.76
CA SER A 12 -0.04 5.12 -0.49
C SER A 12 1.07 4.84 0.55
N VAL A 13 2.14 4.13 0.14
CA VAL A 13 3.31 3.88 0.99
C VAL A 13 4.00 5.18 1.40
N HIS A 14 4.15 6.13 0.47
CA HIS A 14 4.75 7.43 0.77
C HIS A 14 3.94 8.18 1.84
N TYR A 15 2.61 8.19 1.72
CA TYR A 15 1.74 8.85 2.69
C TYR A 15 1.80 8.17 4.07
N LEU A 16 1.78 6.84 4.13
CA LEU A 16 1.92 6.10 5.39
C LEU A 16 3.22 6.40 6.12
N LYS A 17 4.34 6.53 5.38
CA LYS A 17 5.61 6.95 5.98
C LYS A 17 5.52 8.32 6.63
N LYS A 18 4.84 9.28 5.97
CA LYS A 18 4.62 10.63 6.54
C LYS A 18 3.74 10.61 7.78
N LEU A 19 2.71 9.77 7.81
CA LEU A 19 1.88 9.61 9.01
C LEU A 19 2.69 9.06 10.19
N ARG A 20 3.55 8.06 9.94
CA ARG A 20 4.44 7.49 10.95
C ARG A 20 5.47 8.50 11.44
N GLU A 21 6.12 9.23 10.53
CA GLU A 21 7.10 10.28 10.86
C GLU A 21 6.50 11.37 11.77
N LYS A 22 5.21 11.67 11.58
CA LYS A 22 4.47 12.64 12.42
C LYS A 22 3.88 12.03 13.70
N GLY A 23 4.04 10.72 13.92
CA GLY A 23 3.52 10.04 15.11
C GLY A 23 2.01 9.78 15.10
N PHE A 24 1.33 9.91 13.96
CA PHE A 24 -0.11 9.63 13.85
C PHE A 24 -0.43 8.13 13.86
N ILE A 25 0.53 7.30 13.46
CA ILE A 25 0.40 5.84 13.47
C ILE A 25 1.67 5.20 14.03
N THR A 26 1.51 4.06 14.70
CA THR A 26 2.64 3.26 15.19
C THR A 26 3.31 2.48 14.06
N TYR A 27 4.43 1.84 14.38
CA TYR A 27 5.08 0.92 13.45
C TYR A 27 4.19 -0.30 13.15
N GLU A 28 3.49 -0.87 14.16
CA GLU A 28 2.59 -2.00 13.90
C GLU A 28 1.43 -1.60 12.99
N GLN A 29 0.84 -0.43 13.20
CA GLN A 29 -0.24 0.09 12.36
C GLN A 29 0.24 0.34 10.92
N TYR A 30 1.45 0.86 10.74
CA TYR A 30 2.07 1.01 9.42
C TYR A 30 2.18 -0.35 8.70
N ASP A 31 2.72 -1.37 9.38
CA ASP A 31 2.93 -2.69 8.79
C ASP A 31 1.59 -3.37 8.43
N GLU A 32 0.57 -3.22 9.28
CA GLU A 32 -0.76 -3.78 9.01
C GLU A 32 -1.42 -3.11 7.78
N ILE A 33 -1.35 -1.79 7.69
CA ILE A 33 -1.92 -1.06 6.54
C ILE A 33 -1.13 -1.35 5.26
N ASP A 34 0.21 -1.42 5.31
CA ASP A 34 1.02 -1.80 4.12
C ASP A 34 0.65 -3.21 3.63
N ARG A 35 0.43 -4.16 4.55
CA ARG A 35 -0.02 -5.52 4.20
C ARG A 35 -1.38 -5.50 3.50
N LEU A 36 -2.34 -4.71 3.98
CA LEU A 36 -3.65 -4.55 3.35
C LEU A 36 -3.54 -3.89 1.97
N ASN A 37 -2.76 -2.82 1.85
CA ASN A 37 -2.49 -2.12 0.59
C ASN A 37 -1.90 -3.08 -0.45
N ARG A 38 -0.91 -3.90 -0.09
CA ARG A 38 -0.34 -4.89 -1.02
C ARG A 38 -1.40 -5.85 -1.53
N ASN A 39 -2.33 -6.29 -0.68
CA ASN A 39 -3.42 -7.15 -1.12
C ASN A 39 -4.35 -6.40 -2.09
N SER A 40 -4.77 -5.18 -1.77
CA SER A 40 -5.69 -4.41 -2.62
C SER A 40 -5.07 -4.02 -3.96
N PHE A 41 -3.86 -3.43 -3.96
CA PHE A 41 -3.23 -2.88 -5.15
C PHE A 41 -2.52 -3.92 -6.03
N LEU A 42 -2.07 -5.04 -5.45
CA LEU A 42 -1.30 -6.06 -6.18
C LEU A 42 -2.06 -7.35 -6.44
N LYS A 43 -3.12 -7.68 -5.67
CA LYS A 43 -4.01 -8.81 -6.01
C LYS A 43 -5.20 -8.39 -6.88
N GLY A 44 -5.58 -7.11 -6.87
CA GLY A 44 -6.71 -6.58 -7.66
C GLY A 44 -6.49 -6.50 -9.18
N GLN A 45 -5.27 -6.64 -9.69
CA GLN A 45 -5.00 -6.62 -11.15
C GLN A 45 -5.57 -7.83 -11.91
N GLY A 46 -6.21 -8.79 -11.22
CA GLY A 46 -6.84 -9.98 -11.82
C GLY A 46 -8.37 -9.98 -11.87
N GLN A 47 -9.08 -9.02 -11.26
CA GLN A 47 -10.55 -8.98 -11.30
C GLN A 47 -11.03 -7.83 -12.20
N LYS A 48 -10.92 -8.03 -13.52
CA LYS A 48 -11.88 -7.42 -14.44
C LYS A 48 -13.21 -8.13 -14.19
N THR A 49 -14.12 -7.51 -13.46
CA THR A 49 -15.52 -7.92 -13.50
C THR A 49 -16.01 -7.72 -14.93
N ALA A 50 -16.47 -8.82 -15.52
CA ALA A 50 -17.14 -8.90 -16.82
C ALA A 50 -18.47 -8.15 -16.83
#